data_AF-A0A0S8H819-F1
#
_entry.id   AF-A0A0S8H819-F1
#
_cell.length_a   1.000
_cell.length_b   1.000
_cell.length_c   1.000
_cell.angle_alpha   90.00
_cell.angle_beta   90.00
_cell.angle_gamma   90.00
#
_symmetry.space_group_name_H-M   'P 1'
#
loop_
_entity.id
_entity.type
_entity.pdbx_description
1 polymer ?
#
loop_
_entity_poly.entity_id
_entity_poly.type
_entity_poly.pdbx_seq_one_letter_code
_entity_poly.pdbx_strand_id
1 'polypeptide(L)'
;MVAMRRWIPFVLGVAVVAANSAAAQDIEVVAQLAGRQLPPGYYELLRRNPEFFRASGGWIRRAERAIVAAQPVAGEMPVVVIPALFADSPDPYPYATTGELQRVLFDGPAEEGTLVEFYAEVSGGRLSLYGEALPWVRTSLTLAEVVGGNYGIGGDSRVSDYLVEALMLLDPATDFGRFDNDGPDNLPNSGDDDGVVDAVAFEFLEIAASCGGPGIWPHFSRISNWRGDPFLTDEPRPGGGFVRLDPYFIQSAVNCDGTDVQPITTIAHELGHLLGLPDLYHPVYGILPEQRRWVVGCWSLMAAGAWGCGDVARTEWKRPTHMGAWEKRQLGWLDTVRSVPAGELQELTLGPVQTVREILEIPLGEAERLLVEYRQRISFGRDLPAEGVLIYRINDTIPFRPCTECAPLYRVMLLEADGNGTLVRTALEGGNRGEPGDAFAVFGQGKLTAVTDPSTRLDAGLGDESDVSIYGITLEGGRARLVLSTAPISLTRLLGPLLLDGANQLSKLEQKCLDERNNQNTRYDVGDLRAYLQRHANR
;
A
#
# COMPACT_ATOMS: atom_id res chain seq x y z
N MET A 1 -58.33 -15.35 -21.59
CA MET A 1 -57.30 -14.61 -22.34
C MET A 1 -56.31 -14.08 -21.32
N VAL A 2 -55.15 -14.73 -21.22
CA VAL A 2 -54.10 -14.49 -20.24
C VAL A 2 -53.09 -13.54 -20.87
N ALA A 3 -52.85 -12.37 -20.27
CA ALA A 3 -51.80 -11.45 -20.68
C ALA A 3 -50.59 -11.65 -19.76
N MET A 4 -49.56 -12.34 -20.27
CA MET A 4 -48.24 -12.45 -19.63
C MET A 4 -47.49 -11.12 -19.78
N ARG A 5 -47.13 -10.51 -18.64
CA ARG A 5 -46.21 -9.38 -18.55
C ARG A 5 -44.78 -9.96 -18.51
N ARG A 6 -43.99 -9.69 -19.55
CA ARG A 6 -42.57 -10.08 -19.63
C ARG A 6 -41.75 -9.32 -18.58
N TRP A 7 -41.01 -10.06 -17.78
CA TRP A 7 -39.95 -9.55 -16.92
C TRP A 7 -38.68 -9.33 -17.76
N ILE A 8 -38.08 -8.15 -17.64
CA ILE A 8 -36.73 -7.85 -18.15
C ILE A 8 -35.83 -7.81 -16.91
N PRO A 9 -34.85 -8.71 -16.76
CA PRO A 9 -33.89 -8.60 -15.67
C PRO A 9 -32.92 -7.45 -15.98
N PHE A 10 -32.78 -6.53 -15.04
CA PHE A 10 -31.74 -5.51 -15.01
C PHE A 10 -30.41 -6.22 -14.77
N VAL A 11 -29.55 -6.28 -15.78
CA VAL A 11 -28.16 -6.69 -15.63
C VAL A 11 -27.39 -5.48 -15.11
N LEU A 12 -26.97 -5.53 -13.85
CA LEU A 12 -25.99 -4.58 -13.30
C LEU A 12 -24.71 -4.72 -14.14
N GLY A 13 -24.36 -3.67 -14.88
CA GLY A 13 -23.07 -3.58 -15.54
C GLY A 13 -21.97 -3.47 -14.48
N VAL A 14 -21.18 -4.52 -14.34
CA VAL A 14 -19.88 -4.44 -13.68
C VAL A 14 -19.03 -3.51 -14.55
N ALA A 15 -18.78 -2.30 -14.06
CA ALA A 15 -17.78 -1.43 -14.66
C ALA A 15 -16.43 -2.13 -14.50
N VAL A 16 -15.89 -2.64 -15.60
CA VAL A 16 -14.51 -3.13 -15.67
C VAL A 16 -13.61 -1.92 -15.41
N VAL A 17 -13.11 -1.82 -14.17
CA VAL A 17 -12.04 -0.89 -13.82
C VAL A 17 -10.82 -1.34 -14.62
N ALA A 18 -10.33 -0.48 -15.50
CA ALA A 18 -9.08 -0.71 -16.20
C ALA A 18 -7.97 -0.96 -15.16
N ALA A 19 -7.19 -2.03 -15.37
CA ALA A 19 -5.96 -2.32 -14.67
C ALA A 19 -5.13 -1.03 -14.53
N ASN A 20 -5.01 -0.51 -13.30
CA ASN A 20 -4.14 0.62 -13.03
C ASN A 20 -2.72 0.07 -12.90
N SER A 21 -1.82 0.53 -13.76
CA SER A 21 -0.40 0.17 -13.74
C SER A 21 0.22 0.59 -12.40
N ALA A 22 0.77 -0.37 -11.65
CA ALA A 22 1.57 -0.10 -10.47
C ALA A 22 2.91 0.54 -10.89
N ALA A 23 3.21 1.73 -10.36
CA ALA A 23 4.57 2.27 -10.40
C ALA A 23 5.37 1.55 -9.31
N ALA A 24 6.50 0.94 -9.65
CA ALA A 24 7.35 0.18 -8.73
C ALA A 24 8.75 0.81 -8.69
N GLN A 25 9.44 0.70 -7.54
CA GLN A 25 10.54 1.55 -7.07
C GLN A 25 10.39 2.96 -7.61
N ASP A 26 9.74 3.82 -6.83
CA ASP A 26 9.76 5.25 -7.10
C ASP A 26 11.22 5.74 -6.92
N ILE A 27 11.97 5.60 -8.00
CA ILE A 27 13.38 5.90 -8.16
C ILE A 27 13.64 7.35 -7.80
N GLU A 28 12.67 8.19 -8.14
CA GLU A 28 12.65 9.59 -7.83
C GLU A 28 12.65 9.81 -6.32
N VAL A 29 11.85 8.99 -5.67
CA VAL A 29 11.65 8.98 -4.25
C VAL A 29 12.89 8.57 -3.45
N VAL A 30 13.64 7.58 -3.91
CA VAL A 30 14.88 7.19 -3.21
C VAL A 30 15.99 8.24 -3.40
N ALA A 31 15.96 9.00 -4.49
CA ALA A 31 17.00 9.99 -4.82
C ALA A 31 17.06 11.14 -3.89
N GLN A 32 15.93 11.79 -3.83
CA GLN A 32 15.88 13.04 -3.15
C GLN A 32 15.89 12.79 -1.62
N LEU A 33 15.47 11.61 -1.12
CA LEU A 33 15.63 11.19 0.29
C LEU A 33 17.07 11.19 0.81
N ALA A 34 18.03 10.90 -0.06
CA ALA A 34 19.44 10.98 0.29
C ALA A 34 20.02 12.39 0.10
N GLY A 35 19.17 13.41 -0.12
CA GLY A 35 19.58 14.75 -0.51
C GLY A 35 20.23 14.77 -1.90
N ARG A 36 19.84 13.84 -2.79
CA ARG A 36 20.49 13.65 -4.09
C ARG A 36 19.56 14.01 -5.22
N GLN A 37 20.11 14.68 -6.22
CA GLN A 37 19.40 14.88 -7.48
C GLN A 37 19.37 13.56 -8.24
N LEU A 38 18.21 13.26 -8.83
CA LEU A 38 18.14 12.18 -9.79
C LEU A 38 19.13 12.43 -10.93
N PRO A 39 19.77 11.37 -11.44
CA PRO A 39 20.59 11.47 -12.62
C PRO A 39 19.78 11.98 -13.82
N PRO A 40 20.28 12.94 -14.62
CA PRO A 40 19.61 13.43 -15.82
C PRO A 40 19.11 12.34 -16.77
N GLY A 41 19.81 11.20 -16.83
CA GLY A 41 19.42 10.03 -17.60
C GLY A 41 18.03 9.49 -17.27
N TYR A 42 17.60 9.58 -16.01
CA TYR A 42 16.25 9.19 -15.59
C TYR A 42 15.15 9.84 -16.43
N TYR A 43 15.16 11.17 -16.48
CA TYR A 43 14.15 11.94 -17.20
C TYR A 43 14.22 11.72 -18.71
N GLU A 44 15.39 11.33 -19.22
CA GLU A 44 15.54 10.95 -20.62
C GLU A 44 14.87 9.61 -20.93
N LEU A 45 15.02 8.62 -20.05
CA LEU A 45 14.35 7.33 -20.18
C LEU A 45 12.82 7.49 -20.14
N LEU A 46 12.27 8.29 -19.22
CA LEU A 46 10.83 8.58 -19.18
C LEU A 46 10.33 9.32 -20.43
N ARG A 47 11.10 10.27 -20.97
CA ARG A 47 10.75 10.96 -22.21
C ARG A 47 10.69 10.01 -23.41
N ARG A 48 11.51 8.96 -23.41
CA ARG A 48 11.52 7.93 -24.47
C ARG A 48 10.41 6.90 -24.27
N ASN A 49 10.18 6.48 -23.03
CA ASN A 49 9.15 5.53 -22.65
C ASN A 49 8.57 5.90 -21.28
N PRO A 50 7.35 6.45 -21.19
CA PRO A 50 6.71 6.78 -19.92
C PRO A 50 6.48 5.57 -18.99
N GLU A 51 6.52 4.36 -19.54
CA GLU A 51 6.34 3.09 -18.81
C GLU A 51 7.69 2.44 -18.44
N PHE A 52 8.82 3.13 -18.64
CA PHE A 52 10.16 2.54 -18.47
C PHE A 52 10.37 1.93 -17.08
N PHE A 53 9.81 2.55 -16.05
CA PHE A 53 9.95 2.14 -14.65
C PHE A 53 8.68 1.49 -14.08
N ARG A 54 7.83 0.91 -14.93
CA ARG A 54 6.57 0.27 -14.49
C ARG A 54 6.65 -1.25 -14.54
N ALA A 55 6.04 -1.86 -13.55
CA ALA A 55 5.82 -3.30 -13.50
C ALA A 55 4.62 -3.69 -14.38
N SER A 56 4.69 -4.86 -15.01
CA SER A 56 3.58 -5.40 -15.81
C SER A 56 3.72 -6.91 -15.99
N GLY A 57 2.60 -7.64 -16.02
CA GLY A 57 2.57 -9.09 -16.28
C GLY A 57 2.65 -9.95 -15.02
N GLY A 58 2.85 -11.26 -15.19
CA GLY A 58 2.96 -12.24 -14.10
C GLY A 58 1.90 -12.07 -13.02
N TRP A 59 2.36 -11.96 -11.78
CA TRP A 59 1.52 -11.82 -10.58
C TRP A 59 0.59 -10.60 -10.59
N ILE A 60 0.87 -9.55 -11.36
CA ILE A 60 -0.06 -8.41 -11.51
C ILE A 60 -1.32 -8.90 -12.21
N ARG A 61 -1.18 -9.66 -13.30
CA ARG A 61 -2.33 -10.25 -14.01
C ARG A 61 -3.03 -11.29 -13.15
N ARG A 62 -2.30 -12.11 -12.40
CA ARG A 62 -2.89 -13.07 -11.46
C ARG A 62 -3.73 -12.35 -10.41
N ALA A 63 -3.20 -11.29 -9.81
CA ALA A 63 -3.90 -10.48 -8.82
C ALA A 63 -5.16 -9.84 -9.42
N GLU A 64 -5.06 -9.22 -10.60
CA GLU A 64 -6.19 -8.67 -11.34
C GLU A 64 -7.30 -9.71 -11.60
N ARG A 65 -6.92 -10.91 -12.06
CA ARG A 65 -7.86 -12.03 -12.28
C ARG A 65 -8.58 -12.41 -10.97
N ALA A 66 -7.85 -12.53 -9.87
CA ALA A 66 -8.42 -12.86 -8.57
C ALA A 66 -9.37 -11.76 -8.06
N ILE A 67 -8.98 -10.50 -8.17
CA ILE A 67 -9.78 -9.33 -7.78
C ILE A 67 -11.10 -9.28 -8.56
N VAL A 68 -11.04 -9.43 -9.89
CA VAL A 68 -12.24 -9.46 -10.75
C VAL A 68 -13.13 -10.65 -10.41
N ALA A 69 -12.55 -11.78 -10.05
CA ALA A 69 -13.29 -12.98 -9.61
C ALA A 69 -13.77 -12.93 -8.15
N ALA A 70 -13.53 -11.82 -7.43
CA ALA A 70 -13.80 -11.68 -6.01
C ALA A 70 -13.18 -12.83 -5.17
N GLN A 71 -12.00 -13.29 -5.56
CA GLN A 71 -11.19 -14.28 -4.85
C GLN A 71 -9.98 -13.61 -4.19
N PRO A 72 -9.48 -14.17 -3.08
CA PRO A 72 -8.22 -13.73 -2.53
C PRO A 72 -7.08 -13.91 -3.54
N VAL A 73 -6.18 -12.95 -3.60
CA VAL A 73 -4.87 -13.14 -4.25
C VAL A 73 -4.12 -14.15 -3.40
N ALA A 74 -3.90 -15.34 -3.96
CA ALA A 74 -3.41 -16.50 -3.25
C ALA A 74 -2.54 -17.36 -4.17
N GLY A 75 -1.76 -18.24 -3.57
CA GLY A 75 -0.85 -19.16 -4.27
C GLY A 75 0.56 -19.09 -3.72
N GLU A 76 1.49 -19.62 -4.49
CA GLU A 76 2.91 -19.68 -4.14
C GLU A 76 3.72 -18.78 -5.08
N MET A 77 4.19 -17.64 -4.57
CA MET A 77 4.93 -16.65 -5.36
C MET A 77 6.44 -16.94 -5.28
N PRO A 78 7.08 -17.35 -6.39
CA PRO A 78 8.54 -17.43 -6.46
C PRO A 78 9.17 -16.06 -6.41
N VAL A 79 10.29 -15.94 -5.70
CA VAL A 79 11.18 -14.77 -5.76
C VAL A 79 12.61 -15.23 -5.99
N VAL A 80 13.22 -14.81 -7.10
CA VAL A 80 14.64 -15.07 -7.36
C VAL A 80 15.45 -13.81 -7.08
N VAL A 81 16.44 -13.94 -6.20
CA VAL A 81 17.46 -12.89 -5.98
C VAL A 81 18.68 -13.28 -6.80
N ILE A 82 19.15 -12.36 -7.63
CA ILE A 82 20.26 -12.53 -8.56
C ILE A 82 21.40 -11.58 -8.13
N PRO A 83 22.34 -12.05 -7.30
CA PRO A 83 23.46 -11.25 -6.87
C PRO A 83 24.55 -11.20 -7.94
N ALA A 84 24.98 -10.01 -8.33
CA ALA A 84 26.01 -9.83 -9.34
C ALA A 84 27.08 -8.83 -8.90
N LEU A 85 28.35 -9.21 -9.06
CA LEU A 85 29.50 -8.37 -8.82
C LEU A 85 29.92 -7.69 -10.14
N PHE A 86 30.40 -6.45 -10.02
CA PHE A 86 31.22 -5.85 -11.05
C PHE A 86 32.59 -6.54 -11.10
N ALA A 87 33.32 -6.39 -12.20
CA ALA A 87 34.66 -6.96 -12.38
C ALA A 87 35.63 -6.55 -11.27
N ASP A 88 35.47 -5.33 -10.75
CA ASP A 88 36.29 -4.69 -9.72
C ASP A 88 35.63 -4.61 -8.33
N SER A 89 34.43 -5.18 -8.15
CA SER A 89 33.81 -5.30 -6.82
C SER A 89 34.69 -6.12 -5.87
N PRO A 90 34.74 -5.80 -4.57
CA PRO A 90 35.30 -6.72 -3.58
C PRO A 90 34.49 -8.02 -3.53
N ASP A 91 35.03 -9.04 -2.86
CA ASP A 91 34.23 -10.22 -2.57
C ASP A 91 33.17 -9.88 -1.50
N PRO A 92 31.97 -10.47 -1.57
CA PRO A 92 30.84 -10.15 -0.68
C PRO A 92 31.04 -10.65 0.77
N TYR A 93 32.20 -11.22 1.08
CA TYR A 93 32.54 -11.75 2.40
C TYR A 93 33.05 -10.64 3.34
N PRO A 94 32.68 -10.65 4.64
CA PRO A 94 31.85 -11.65 5.31
C PRO A 94 30.35 -11.36 5.33
N TYR A 95 29.89 -10.18 4.91
CA TYR A 95 28.56 -9.67 5.32
C TYR A 95 27.42 -9.94 4.35
N ALA A 96 27.67 -10.12 3.05
CA ALA A 96 26.63 -10.28 2.02
C ALA A 96 26.78 -11.59 1.23
N THR A 97 27.29 -12.66 1.86
CA THR A 97 27.40 -13.97 1.20
C THR A 97 26.03 -14.48 0.75
N THR A 98 25.96 -15.37 -0.25
CA THR A 98 24.70 -15.97 -0.71
C THR A 98 23.90 -16.59 0.44
N GLY A 99 24.57 -17.25 1.40
CA GLY A 99 23.91 -17.81 2.58
C GLY A 99 23.34 -16.75 3.51
N GLU A 100 24.00 -15.60 3.64
CA GLU A 100 23.47 -14.46 4.42
C GLU A 100 22.29 -13.79 3.73
N LEU A 101 22.31 -13.63 2.39
CA LEU A 101 21.17 -13.15 1.61
C LEU A 101 19.97 -14.10 1.79
N GLN A 102 20.17 -15.41 1.59
CA GLN A 102 19.13 -16.42 1.78
C GLN A 102 18.55 -16.37 3.20
N ARG A 103 19.41 -16.30 4.22
CA ARG A 103 19.01 -16.25 5.64
C ARG A 103 18.21 -14.99 5.97
N VAL A 104 18.70 -13.81 5.56
CA VAL A 104 18.07 -12.53 5.91
C VAL A 104 16.76 -12.33 5.15
N LEU A 105 16.71 -12.71 3.87
CA LEU A 105 15.55 -12.45 3.02
C LEU A 105 14.46 -13.51 3.16
N PHE A 106 14.80 -14.79 3.34
CA PHE A 106 13.84 -15.90 3.20
C PHE A 106 13.79 -16.88 4.37
N ASP A 107 14.94 -17.39 4.84
CA ASP A 107 14.94 -18.56 5.75
C ASP A 107 14.83 -18.19 7.24
N GLY A 108 15.44 -17.09 7.64
CA GLY A 108 15.59 -16.68 9.03
C GLY A 108 16.59 -17.53 9.83
N PRO A 109 16.79 -17.20 11.12
CA PRO A 109 16.19 -16.08 11.82
C PRO A 109 16.77 -14.74 11.32
N ALA A 110 15.92 -13.73 11.20
CA ALA A 110 16.28 -12.35 10.92
C ALA A 110 15.59 -11.44 11.94
N GLU A 111 16.30 -10.47 12.54
CA GLU A 111 15.76 -9.61 13.60
C GLU A 111 14.48 -8.89 13.16
N GLU A 112 14.45 -8.50 11.88
CA GLU A 112 13.38 -7.72 11.26
C GLU A 112 12.27 -8.56 10.65
N GLY A 113 12.43 -9.88 10.69
CA GLY A 113 11.62 -10.83 9.94
C GLY A 113 12.10 -10.98 8.49
N THR A 114 11.64 -12.06 7.86
CA THR A 114 11.90 -12.42 6.46
C THR A 114 10.72 -12.04 5.56
N LEU A 115 10.93 -12.05 4.24
CA LEU A 115 9.84 -11.86 3.27
C LEU A 115 8.78 -12.95 3.38
N VAL A 116 9.21 -14.18 3.68
CA VAL A 116 8.33 -15.33 3.89
C VAL A 116 7.42 -15.09 5.10
N GLU A 117 8.00 -14.70 6.24
CA GLU A 117 7.22 -14.38 7.45
C GLU A 117 6.28 -13.20 7.24
N PHE A 118 6.76 -12.13 6.57
CA PHE A 118 5.96 -10.95 6.29
C PHE A 118 4.73 -11.27 5.43
N TYR A 119 4.93 -11.92 4.28
CA TYR A 119 3.84 -12.22 3.35
C TYR A 119 2.89 -13.30 3.88
N ALA A 120 3.38 -14.26 4.66
CA ALA A 120 2.54 -15.23 5.37
C ALA A 120 1.64 -14.54 6.41
N GLU A 121 2.19 -13.62 7.22
CA GLU A 121 1.41 -12.89 8.22
C GLU A 121 0.35 -11.98 7.57
N VAL A 122 0.78 -11.14 6.63
CA VAL A 122 -0.02 -10.05 6.07
C VAL A 122 -1.22 -10.56 5.27
N SER A 123 -1.05 -11.69 4.58
CA SER A 123 -2.05 -12.38 3.78
C SER A 123 -2.92 -13.36 4.58
N GLY A 124 -2.51 -13.69 5.81
CA GLY A 124 -3.12 -14.77 6.58
C GLY A 124 -2.90 -16.15 5.99
N GLY A 125 -1.71 -16.39 5.44
CA GLY A 125 -1.32 -17.66 4.82
C GLY A 125 -1.98 -17.93 3.47
N ARG A 126 -2.66 -16.95 2.87
CA ARG A 126 -3.24 -17.06 1.51
C ARG A 126 -2.17 -16.99 0.44
N LEU A 127 -1.17 -16.14 0.66
CA LEU A 127 0.02 -16.05 -0.17
C LEU A 127 1.18 -16.72 0.58
N SER A 128 1.76 -17.74 -0.05
CA SER A 128 3.05 -18.30 0.34
C SER A 128 4.12 -17.69 -0.56
N LEU A 129 5.27 -17.40 0.02
CA LEU A 129 6.45 -16.96 -0.71
C LEU A 129 7.52 -18.02 -0.52
N TYR A 130 8.19 -18.40 -1.60
CA TYR A 130 9.48 -19.07 -1.50
C TYR A 130 10.49 -18.26 -2.31
N GLY A 131 11.71 -18.17 -1.80
CA GLY A 131 12.74 -17.40 -2.46
C GLY A 131 14.09 -18.07 -2.43
N GLU A 132 14.86 -17.80 -3.47
CA GLU A 132 16.20 -18.35 -3.66
C GLU A 132 17.17 -17.21 -3.98
N ALA A 133 18.17 -17.02 -3.13
CA ALA A 133 19.33 -16.21 -3.44
C ALA A 133 20.34 -17.06 -4.21
N LEU A 134 20.57 -16.71 -5.48
CA LEU A 134 21.50 -17.43 -6.32
C LEU A 134 22.97 -17.16 -5.90
N PRO A 135 23.92 -18.01 -6.32
CA PRO A 135 25.34 -17.74 -6.14
C PRO A 135 25.74 -16.39 -6.76
N TRP A 136 26.58 -15.63 -6.07
CA TRP A 136 27.18 -14.44 -6.66
C TRP A 136 27.94 -14.79 -7.94
N VAL A 137 27.62 -14.08 -9.02
CA VAL A 137 28.39 -14.12 -10.27
C VAL A 137 29.17 -12.85 -10.45
N ARG A 138 30.37 -12.95 -11.02
CA ARG A 138 31.21 -11.79 -11.32
C ARG A 138 31.19 -11.53 -12.82
N THR A 139 30.66 -10.38 -13.19
CA THR A 139 30.63 -9.92 -14.59
C THR A 139 32.02 -9.42 -15.02
N SER A 140 32.22 -9.33 -16.34
CA SER A 140 33.44 -8.76 -16.93
C SER A 140 33.46 -7.22 -16.91
N LEU A 141 32.35 -6.58 -16.52
CA LEU A 141 32.16 -5.14 -16.56
C LEU A 141 32.52 -4.49 -15.22
N THR A 142 33.35 -3.46 -15.27
CA THR A 142 33.69 -2.66 -14.08
C THR A 142 32.50 -1.82 -13.62
N LEU A 143 32.51 -1.44 -12.34
CA LEU A 143 31.49 -0.55 -11.77
C LEU A 143 31.33 0.71 -12.62
N ALA A 144 32.44 1.35 -13.00
CA ALA A 144 32.44 2.58 -13.79
C ALA A 144 31.78 2.42 -15.16
N GLU A 145 32.00 1.28 -15.85
CA GLU A 145 31.35 0.99 -17.13
C GLU A 145 29.85 0.77 -16.97
N VAL A 146 29.44 0.09 -15.90
CA VAL A 146 28.03 -0.21 -15.68
C VAL A 146 27.27 1.04 -15.27
N VAL A 147 27.78 1.80 -14.29
CA VAL A 147 27.06 2.95 -13.74
C VAL A 147 27.14 4.18 -14.63
N GLY A 148 28.22 4.34 -15.41
CA GLY A 148 28.44 5.52 -16.25
C GLY A 148 28.34 6.84 -15.46
N GLY A 149 28.02 7.94 -16.14
CA GLY A 149 27.87 9.26 -15.52
C GLY A 149 26.55 9.47 -14.78
N ASN A 150 25.63 8.50 -14.83
CA ASN A 150 24.26 8.63 -14.32
C ASN A 150 23.82 7.41 -13.50
N TYR A 151 24.73 6.75 -12.78
CA TYR A 151 24.41 5.69 -11.83
C TYR A 151 23.53 4.55 -12.39
N GLY A 152 23.78 4.16 -13.64
CA GLY A 152 23.10 3.04 -14.29
C GLY A 152 21.80 3.40 -15.02
N ILE A 153 21.43 4.68 -15.05
CA ILE A 153 20.21 5.14 -15.75
C ILE A 153 20.50 6.17 -16.85
N GLY A 154 21.76 6.31 -17.26
CA GLY A 154 22.19 7.17 -18.37
C GLY A 154 22.37 6.42 -19.67
N GLY A 155 22.38 7.14 -20.79
CA GLY A 155 22.64 6.56 -22.11
C GLY A 155 24.07 6.01 -22.30
N ASP A 156 24.99 6.36 -21.40
CA ASP A 156 26.37 5.85 -21.32
C ASP A 156 26.53 4.66 -20.35
N SER A 157 25.46 4.28 -19.66
CA SER A 157 25.47 3.14 -18.74
C SER A 157 25.42 1.80 -19.48
N ARG A 158 26.01 0.76 -18.87
CA ARG A 158 25.97 -0.62 -19.37
C ARG A 158 25.18 -1.56 -18.46
N VAL A 159 24.17 -1.05 -17.75
CA VAL A 159 23.31 -1.86 -16.85
C VAL A 159 22.71 -3.05 -17.59
N SER A 160 22.18 -2.85 -18.80
CA SER A 160 21.61 -3.98 -19.55
C SER A 160 22.61 -5.07 -19.93
N ASP A 161 23.88 -4.72 -20.18
CA ASP A 161 24.92 -5.71 -20.46
C ASP A 161 25.31 -6.44 -19.17
N TYR A 162 25.40 -5.72 -18.06
CA TYR A 162 25.67 -6.28 -16.73
C TYR A 162 24.60 -7.28 -16.28
N LEU A 163 23.32 -6.92 -16.42
CA LEU A 163 22.20 -7.80 -16.12
C LEU A 163 22.23 -9.06 -16.99
N VAL A 164 22.40 -8.90 -18.30
CA VAL A 164 22.42 -10.03 -19.23
C VAL A 164 23.65 -10.92 -19.04
N GLU A 165 24.83 -10.36 -18.76
CA GLU A 165 26.01 -11.16 -18.48
C GLU A 165 25.84 -11.96 -17.17
N ALA A 166 25.27 -11.37 -16.13
CA ALA A 166 24.94 -12.10 -14.90
C ALA A 166 23.99 -13.27 -15.18
N LEU A 167 22.93 -13.04 -15.97
CA LEU A 167 22.01 -14.10 -16.38
C LEU A 167 22.71 -15.20 -17.20
N MET A 168 23.54 -14.84 -18.18
CA MET A 168 24.30 -15.81 -18.98
C MET A 168 25.24 -16.69 -18.14
N LEU A 169 25.75 -16.19 -17.01
CA LEU A 169 26.59 -16.94 -16.09
C LEU A 169 25.78 -17.90 -15.20
N LEU A 170 24.50 -17.60 -14.95
CA LEU A 170 23.61 -18.35 -14.05
C LEU A 170 22.72 -19.37 -14.77
N ASP A 171 22.25 -19.03 -15.97
CA ASP A 171 21.34 -19.83 -16.81
C ASP A 171 21.80 -21.29 -16.95
N PRO A 172 23.09 -21.61 -17.22
CA PRO A 172 23.50 -23.02 -17.38
C PRO A 172 23.39 -23.88 -16.12
N ALA A 173 23.17 -23.27 -14.95
CA ALA A 173 23.09 -23.94 -13.66
C ALA A 173 21.78 -23.65 -12.89
N THR A 174 20.88 -22.83 -13.46
CA THR A 174 19.67 -22.34 -12.78
C THR A 174 18.47 -22.62 -13.65
N ASP A 175 17.57 -23.48 -13.17
CA ASP A 175 16.26 -23.67 -13.79
C ASP A 175 15.37 -22.47 -13.48
N PHE A 176 15.33 -21.49 -14.39
CA PHE A 176 14.50 -20.29 -14.23
C PHE A 176 13.01 -20.57 -14.42
N GLY A 177 12.65 -21.67 -15.08
CA GLY A 177 11.27 -22.11 -15.22
C GLY A 177 10.59 -22.38 -13.87
N ARG A 178 11.36 -22.70 -12.83
CA ARG A 178 10.83 -22.80 -11.46
C ARG A 178 10.21 -21.49 -10.97
N PHE A 179 10.61 -20.33 -11.49
CA PHE A 179 10.17 -19.02 -11.01
C PHE A 179 9.08 -18.36 -11.89
N ASP A 180 8.46 -19.09 -12.81
CA ASP A 180 7.30 -18.68 -13.61
C ASP A 180 6.07 -19.45 -13.09
N ASN A 181 5.27 -18.85 -12.21
CA ASN A 181 4.18 -19.50 -11.47
C ASN A 181 2.97 -18.54 -11.27
N ASP A 182 2.60 -17.78 -12.31
CA ASP A 182 1.47 -16.86 -12.28
C ASP A 182 0.12 -17.54 -12.63
N GLY A 183 0.17 -18.81 -13.04
CA GLY A 183 -0.93 -19.70 -13.38
C GLY A 183 -1.70 -20.26 -12.18
N PRO A 184 -3.04 -20.39 -12.27
CA PRO A 184 -3.87 -20.85 -11.15
C PRO A 184 -3.54 -22.22 -10.57
N ASP A 185 -2.82 -23.11 -11.28
CA ASP A 185 -2.52 -24.45 -10.78
C ASP A 185 -1.38 -24.52 -9.74
N ASN A 186 -0.60 -23.43 -9.61
CA ASN A 186 0.60 -23.32 -8.76
C ASN A 186 1.71 -24.32 -9.10
N LEU A 187 1.79 -24.76 -10.35
CA LEU A 187 2.88 -25.58 -10.85
C LEU A 187 3.76 -24.70 -11.75
N PRO A 188 5.02 -24.42 -11.38
CA PRO A 188 5.85 -23.57 -12.21
C PRO A 188 6.08 -24.07 -13.63
N ASN A 189 6.17 -23.15 -14.59
CA ASN A 189 6.38 -23.38 -16.03
C ASN A 189 5.38 -24.39 -16.62
N SER A 190 4.13 -24.24 -16.18
CA SER A 190 2.95 -24.97 -16.62
C SER A 190 2.31 -24.29 -17.85
N GLY A 191 1.29 -24.95 -18.42
CA GLY A 191 0.57 -24.45 -19.59
C GLY A 191 -0.35 -23.25 -19.34
N ASP A 192 -0.59 -22.91 -18.07
CA ASP A 192 -1.36 -21.75 -17.63
C ASP A 192 -0.51 -20.55 -17.21
N ASP A 193 0.81 -20.74 -17.06
CA ASP A 193 1.79 -19.68 -16.84
C ASP A 193 2.10 -18.88 -18.11
N ASP A 194 2.55 -17.65 -17.90
CA ASP A 194 2.81 -16.72 -18.99
C ASP A 194 4.20 -16.88 -19.65
N GLY A 195 5.07 -17.73 -19.09
CA GLY A 195 6.42 -18.00 -19.57
C GLY A 195 7.40 -16.87 -19.27
N VAL A 196 7.20 -16.14 -18.17
CA VAL A 196 8.06 -15.06 -17.69
C VAL A 196 8.28 -15.24 -16.20
N VAL A 197 9.54 -15.16 -15.76
CA VAL A 197 9.87 -15.21 -14.34
C VAL A 197 9.17 -14.09 -13.57
N ASP A 198 8.51 -14.47 -12.48
CA ASP A 198 7.51 -13.67 -11.78
C ASP A 198 8.07 -12.48 -11.00
N ALA A 199 9.13 -12.72 -10.22
CA ALA A 199 9.72 -11.72 -9.34
C ALA A 199 11.24 -11.85 -9.30
N VAL A 200 11.91 -10.91 -9.98
CA VAL A 200 13.36 -10.86 -10.13
C VAL A 200 13.93 -9.68 -9.36
N ALA A 201 14.75 -9.97 -8.36
CA ALA A 201 15.50 -8.99 -7.59
C ALA A 201 16.98 -9.06 -7.98
N PHE A 202 17.49 -8.12 -8.76
CA PHE A 202 18.92 -8.00 -8.96
C PHE A 202 19.57 -7.28 -7.77
N GLU A 203 20.66 -7.83 -7.25
CA GLU A 203 21.41 -7.21 -6.15
C GLU A 203 22.89 -7.02 -6.51
N PHE A 204 23.38 -5.79 -6.35
CA PHE A 204 24.80 -5.45 -6.46
C PHE A 204 25.39 -5.17 -5.08
N LEU A 205 26.71 -5.35 -4.90
CA LEU A 205 27.33 -5.31 -3.56
C LEU A 205 27.53 -3.88 -3.03
N GLU A 206 27.77 -2.92 -3.90
CA GLU A 206 28.15 -1.56 -3.54
C GLU A 206 26.98 -0.81 -2.90
N ILE A 207 27.29 0.19 -2.07
CA ILE A 207 26.27 1.10 -1.54
C ILE A 207 25.57 1.79 -2.73
N ALA A 208 24.24 1.69 -2.76
CA ALA A 208 23.42 2.27 -3.81
C ALA A 208 23.65 3.78 -4.00
N ALA A 209 23.52 4.26 -5.24
CA ALA A 209 23.57 5.69 -5.54
C ALA A 209 22.52 6.49 -4.75
N SER A 210 21.39 5.86 -4.45
CA SER A 210 20.32 6.45 -3.67
C SER A 210 20.58 6.53 -2.18
N CYS A 211 21.70 5.99 -1.68
CA CYS A 211 22.09 6.06 -0.26
C CYS A 211 23.27 6.99 -0.02
N GLY A 212 24.18 7.08 -0.98
CA GLY A 212 25.55 7.29 -0.55
C GLY A 212 26.53 7.11 -1.67
N GLY A 213 26.38 5.96 -2.30
CA GLY A 213 27.52 5.27 -2.84
C GLY A 213 27.66 5.35 -4.34
N PRO A 214 28.61 4.57 -4.86
CA PRO A 214 28.97 4.57 -6.26
C PRO A 214 28.14 3.57 -7.09
N GLY A 215 27.28 2.77 -6.45
CA GLY A 215 26.52 1.70 -7.08
C GLY A 215 25.43 2.19 -8.03
N ILE A 216 24.63 1.25 -8.53
CA ILE A 216 23.50 1.56 -9.41
C ILE A 216 22.43 2.31 -8.60
N TRP A 217 21.68 3.14 -9.31
CA TRP A 217 20.48 3.76 -8.82
C TRP A 217 19.35 2.71 -8.75
N PRO A 218 18.79 2.36 -7.57
CA PRO A 218 17.75 1.35 -7.48
C PRO A 218 16.50 1.73 -8.28
N HIS A 219 16.03 0.83 -9.13
CA HIS A 219 14.83 1.05 -9.94
C HIS A 219 14.14 -0.26 -10.33
N PHE A 220 12.84 -0.17 -10.64
CA PHE A 220 12.13 -1.20 -11.38
C PHE A 220 12.28 -0.95 -12.87
N SER A 221 12.48 -1.98 -13.69
CA SER A 221 12.33 -1.86 -15.15
C SER A 221 12.07 -3.20 -15.81
N ARG A 222 12.30 -3.26 -17.12
CA ARG A 222 12.23 -4.46 -17.94
C ARG A 222 13.52 -4.58 -18.74
N ILE A 223 14.08 -5.77 -18.89
CA ILE A 223 15.24 -6.00 -19.76
C ILE A 223 14.93 -5.52 -21.19
N SER A 224 13.69 -5.76 -21.66
CA SER A 224 13.23 -5.30 -22.97
C SER A 224 13.20 -3.77 -23.12
N ASN A 225 13.05 -3.00 -22.03
CA ASN A 225 13.08 -1.54 -22.11
C ASN A 225 14.48 -1.02 -22.50
N TRP A 226 15.53 -1.78 -22.19
CA TRP A 226 16.91 -1.43 -22.55
C TRP A 226 17.30 -1.93 -23.94
N ARG A 227 16.93 -3.16 -24.28
CA ARG A 227 17.48 -3.88 -25.44
C ARG A 227 16.46 -4.19 -26.55
N GLY A 228 15.19 -3.92 -26.32
CA GLY A 228 14.08 -4.25 -27.22
C GLY A 228 13.45 -5.62 -26.96
N ASP A 229 14.23 -6.56 -26.43
CA ASP A 229 13.80 -7.93 -26.16
C ASP A 229 14.15 -8.36 -24.72
N PRO A 230 13.36 -9.27 -24.12
CA PRO A 230 13.67 -9.88 -22.83
C PRO A 230 14.87 -10.84 -22.94
N PHE A 231 15.44 -11.26 -21.81
CA PHE A 231 16.42 -12.34 -21.79
C PHE A 231 15.72 -13.69 -22.00
N LEU A 232 16.24 -14.52 -22.89
CA LEU A 232 15.76 -15.88 -23.15
C LEU A 232 16.65 -16.86 -22.40
N THR A 233 16.04 -17.68 -21.56
CA THR A 233 16.67 -18.78 -20.84
C THR A 233 16.80 -20.02 -21.74
N ASP A 234 17.41 -21.09 -21.23
CA ASP A 234 17.46 -22.38 -21.90
C ASP A 234 16.26 -23.32 -21.54
N GLU A 235 15.39 -22.91 -20.62
CA GLU A 235 14.22 -23.70 -20.23
C GLU A 235 13.09 -23.62 -21.27
N PRO A 236 12.68 -24.75 -21.88
CA PRO A 236 11.53 -24.75 -22.78
C PRO A 236 10.24 -24.49 -22.00
N ARG A 237 9.33 -23.72 -22.60
CA ARG A 237 7.99 -23.47 -22.05
C ARG A 237 6.89 -24.24 -22.79
N PRO A 238 5.79 -24.58 -22.10
CA PRO A 238 4.57 -25.01 -22.77
C PRO A 238 4.10 -24.00 -23.83
N GLY A 239 3.59 -24.50 -24.94
CA GLY A 239 3.21 -23.69 -26.10
C GLY A 239 4.37 -23.30 -27.04
N GLY A 240 5.61 -23.65 -26.69
CA GLY A 240 6.80 -23.44 -27.52
C GLY A 240 7.56 -22.15 -27.18
N GLY A 241 8.86 -22.15 -27.51
CA GLY A 241 9.80 -21.11 -27.07
C GLY A 241 10.45 -21.46 -25.72
N PHE A 242 11.01 -20.45 -25.08
CA PHE A 242 11.73 -20.57 -23.80
C PHE A 242 11.17 -19.61 -22.76
N VAL A 243 11.41 -19.90 -21.48
CA VAL A 243 11.09 -19.01 -20.36
C VAL A 243 11.88 -17.71 -20.51
N ARG A 244 11.27 -16.59 -20.09
CA ARG A 244 11.84 -15.25 -20.27
C ARG A 244 12.09 -14.58 -18.93
N LEU A 245 13.17 -13.83 -18.85
CA LEU A 245 13.41 -12.87 -17.78
C LEU A 245 13.22 -11.47 -18.36
N ASP A 246 12.30 -10.70 -17.79
CA ASP A 246 11.98 -9.37 -18.30
C ASP A 246 11.76 -8.33 -17.21
N PRO A 247 10.64 -8.31 -16.46
CA PRO A 247 10.48 -7.38 -15.35
C PRO A 247 11.49 -7.69 -14.25
N TYR A 248 12.08 -6.65 -13.69
CA TYR A 248 12.99 -6.75 -12.56
C TYR A 248 12.95 -5.49 -11.71
N PHE A 249 13.36 -5.62 -10.45
CA PHE A 249 13.86 -4.49 -9.67
C PHE A 249 15.32 -4.73 -9.30
N ILE A 250 16.09 -3.66 -9.22
CA ILE A 250 17.51 -3.71 -8.86
C ILE A 250 17.79 -2.83 -7.66
N GLN A 251 18.61 -3.29 -6.74
CA GLN A 251 19.02 -2.56 -5.53
C GLN A 251 20.35 -3.06 -5.00
N SER A 252 20.90 -2.38 -3.99
CA SER A 252 22.12 -2.85 -3.32
C SER A 252 21.79 -4.03 -2.40
N ALA A 253 22.64 -5.04 -2.31
CA ALA A 253 22.53 -6.11 -1.33
C ALA A 253 22.71 -5.63 0.12
N VAL A 254 23.33 -4.45 0.32
CA VAL A 254 23.72 -3.93 1.62
C VAL A 254 23.01 -2.63 1.97
N ASN A 255 22.98 -2.31 3.27
CA ASN A 255 22.46 -1.05 3.78
C ASN A 255 23.25 0.18 3.32
N CYS A 256 22.70 1.37 3.58
CA CYS A 256 23.33 2.63 3.20
C CYS A 256 24.70 2.89 3.87
N ASP A 257 25.04 2.17 4.95
CA ASP A 257 26.36 2.16 5.60
C ASP A 257 27.31 1.08 5.05
N GLY A 258 26.80 0.14 4.25
CA GLY A 258 27.54 -0.95 3.63
C GLY A 258 28.01 -2.04 4.60
N THR A 259 27.45 -2.11 5.81
CA THR A 259 27.96 -3.04 6.85
C THR A 259 27.19 -4.36 6.93
N ASP A 260 25.93 -4.38 6.53
CA ASP A 260 25.03 -5.52 6.68
C ASP A 260 24.13 -5.67 5.45
N VAL A 261 23.59 -6.87 5.23
CA VAL A 261 22.52 -7.10 4.26
C VAL A 261 21.35 -6.14 4.54
N GLN A 262 20.77 -5.59 3.48
CA GLN A 262 19.63 -4.69 3.63
C GLN A 262 18.42 -5.39 4.26
N PRO A 263 17.60 -4.70 5.07
CA PRO A 263 16.35 -5.25 5.53
C PRO A 263 15.40 -5.56 4.38
N ILE A 264 14.48 -6.48 4.62
CA ILE A 264 13.46 -6.91 3.64
C ILE A 264 12.51 -5.80 3.18
N THR A 265 12.52 -4.65 3.87
CA THR A 265 11.52 -3.59 3.76
C THR A 265 11.32 -3.08 2.33
N THR A 266 12.40 -2.83 1.60
CA THR A 266 12.30 -2.36 0.20
C THR A 266 11.77 -3.46 -0.70
N ILE A 267 12.29 -4.69 -0.59
CA ILE A 267 11.77 -5.82 -1.39
C ILE A 267 10.29 -6.06 -1.10
N ALA A 268 9.88 -5.99 0.16
CA ALA A 268 8.49 -6.17 0.56
C ALA A 268 7.58 -5.16 -0.15
N HIS A 269 7.97 -3.89 -0.22
CA HIS A 269 7.24 -2.85 -0.95
C HIS A 269 7.15 -3.16 -2.46
N GLU A 270 8.26 -3.59 -3.08
CA GLU A 270 8.29 -3.93 -4.51
C GLU A 270 7.43 -5.13 -4.88
N LEU A 271 7.43 -6.15 -4.03
CA LEU A 271 6.51 -7.28 -4.19
C LEU A 271 5.05 -6.83 -4.08
N GLY A 272 4.74 -5.76 -3.34
CA GLY A 272 3.40 -5.17 -3.29
C GLY A 272 2.95 -4.65 -4.66
N HIS A 273 3.85 -4.06 -5.44
CA HIS A 273 3.56 -3.65 -6.81
C HIS A 273 3.39 -4.81 -7.77
N LEU A 274 4.14 -5.91 -7.59
CA LEU A 274 3.92 -7.16 -8.33
C LEU A 274 2.56 -7.80 -8.01
N LEU A 275 1.91 -7.43 -6.90
CA LEU A 275 0.54 -7.80 -6.57
C LEU A 275 -0.51 -6.78 -7.06
N GLY A 276 -0.09 -5.78 -7.86
CA GLY A 276 -0.98 -4.77 -8.45
C GLY A 276 -1.36 -3.62 -7.52
N LEU A 277 -0.67 -3.45 -6.38
CA LEU A 277 -0.92 -2.32 -5.49
C LEU A 277 -0.17 -1.05 -5.96
N PRO A 278 -0.80 0.13 -5.92
CA PRO A 278 -0.12 1.40 -6.17
C PRO A 278 0.56 1.93 -4.89
N ASP A 279 1.50 2.84 -5.07
CA ASP A 279 1.94 3.73 -4.00
C ASP A 279 0.79 4.59 -3.48
N LEU A 280 0.67 4.66 -2.15
CA LEU A 280 -0.35 5.43 -1.44
C LEU A 280 0.16 6.77 -0.88
N TYR A 281 1.43 7.15 -1.08
CA TYR A 281 1.92 8.53 -0.87
C TYR A 281 1.85 9.36 -2.15
N HIS A 282 1.90 10.69 -2.07
CA HIS A 282 1.87 11.59 -3.22
C HIS A 282 3.12 12.49 -3.29
N PRO A 283 4.00 12.32 -4.30
CA PRO A 283 5.06 13.28 -4.61
C PRO A 283 4.44 14.60 -5.13
N VAL A 284 4.63 15.73 -4.43
CA VAL A 284 3.93 17.00 -4.77
C VAL A 284 4.82 18.00 -5.47
N TYR A 285 5.91 18.43 -4.84
CA TYR A 285 6.80 19.48 -5.39
C TYR A 285 8.08 18.94 -6.00
N GLY A 286 8.04 17.64 -6.32
CA GLY A 286 9.19 16.84 -6.65
C GLY A 286 9.13 15.55 -5.86
N ILE A 287 10.29 14.96 -5.72
CA ILE A 287 10.44 13.54 -5.43
C ILE A 287 11.15 13.37 -4.07
N LEU A 288 11.59 14.51 -3.51
CA LEU A 288 12.13 14.70 -2.18
C LEU A 288 11.06 14.37 -1.17
N PRO A 289 11.45 13.83 -0.02
CA PRO A 289 10.47 13.10 0.79
C PRO A 289 9.91 14.08 1.81
N GLU A 290 10.65 15.16 2.05
CA GLU A 290 10.16 16.45 2.49
C GLU A 290 9.18 17.14 1.52
N GLN A 291 9.08 16.72 0.25
CA GLN A 291 8.14 17.25 -0.77
C GLN A 291 6.96 16.31 -1.03
N ARG A 292 6.80 15.26 -0.21
CA ARG A 292 5.66 14.33 -0.30
C ARG A 292 4.60 14.64 0.71
N ARG A 293 3.38 14.32 0.32
CA ARG A 293 2.30 14.04 1.26
C ARG A 293 2.27 12.53 1.46
N TRP A 294 2.33 12.08 2.71
CA TRP A 294 2.38 10.65 3.02
C TRP A 294 1.00 9.99 3.02
N VAL A 295 -0.08 10.79 3.06
CA VAL A 295 -1.51 10.49 2.85
C VAL A 295 -2.08 9.43 3.79
N VAL A 296 -1.51 8.23 3.79
CA VAL A 296 -1.76 7.15 4.74
C VAL A 296 -0.68 7.07 5.81
N GLY A 297 0.53 7.58 5.54
CA GLY A 297 1.63 7.57 6.51
C GLY A 297 2.28 6.20 6.66
N CYS A 298 2.97 6.00 7.78
CA CYS A 298 3.69 4.78 8.10
C CYS A 298 2.75 3.64 8.47
N TRP A 299 1.45 3.88 8.51
CA TRP A 299 0.44 2.88 8.81
C TRP A 299 0.24 1.84 7.69
N SER A 300 0.84 2.06 6.52
CA SER A 300 0.78 1.18 5.34
C SER A 300 2.14 1.01 4.68
N LEU A 301 2.48 -0.25 4.32
CA LEU A 301 3.65 -0.58 3.51
C LEU A 301 3.74 0.22 2.21
N MET A 302 2.61 0.41 1.52
CA MET A 302 2.54 1.11 0.23
C MET A 302 2.59 2.63 0.39
N ALA A 303 2.66 3.15 1.63
CA ALA A 303 2.85 4.56 1.93
C ALA A 303 4.23 4.79 2.57
N ALA A 304 4.29 5.32 3.80
CA ALA A 304 5.56 5.52 4.51
C ALA A 304 6.03 4.28 5.28
N GLY A 305 5.34 3.15 5.19
CA GLY A 305 5.62 1.94 5.95
C GLY A 305 6.98 1.31 5.68
N ALA A 306 7.54 1.59 4.51
CA ALA A 306 8.90 1.23 4.15
C ALA A 306 9.96 2.26 4.61
N TRP A 307 9.52 3.36 5.21
CA TRP A 307 10.30 4.56 5.50
C TRP A 307 10.27 4.99 6.97
N GLY A 308 9.41 4.38 7.78
CA GLY A 308 9.22 4.70 9.19
C GLY A 308 8.29 5.87 9.46
N CYS A 309 8.11 6.16 10.74
CA CYS A 309 7.13 7.12 11.26
C CYS A 309 7.77 8.44 11.70
N GLY A 310 6.94 9.47 11.86
CA GLY A 310 7.34 10.79 12.35
C GLY A 310 8.40 11.48 11.48
N ASP A 311 9.28 12.22 12.13
CA ASP A 311 10.44 12.93 11.56
C ASP A 311 11.77 12.18 11.74
N VAL A 312 11.72 10.95 12.27
CA VAL A 312 12.89 10.11 12.61
C VAL A 312 13.68 9.67 11.38
N ALA A 313 15.01 9.63 11.44
CA ALA A 313 15.83 9.20 10.31
C ALA A 313 15.47 7.78 9.82
N ARG A 314 15.32 7.61 8.49
CA ARG A 314 15.00 6.31 7.85
C ARG A 314 15.92 5.18 8.31
N THR A 315 17.18 5.47 8.57
CA THR A 315 18.22 4.48 8.92
C THR A 315 17.93 3.70 10.19
N GLU A 316 17.08 4.23 11.08
CA GLU A 316 16.64 3.53 12.29
C GLU A 316 15.46 2.58 12.02
N TRP A 317 14.82 2.70 10.86
CA TRP A 317 13.65 1.95 10.47
C TRP A 317 14.00 0.79 9.55
N LYS A 318 13.91 -0.44 10.07
CA LYS A 318 14.35 -1.65 9.34
C LYS A 318 13.23 -2.63 9.03
N ARG A 319 12.09 -2.56 9.72
CA ARG A 319 10.98 -3.52 9.57
C ARG A 319 9.85 -2.93 8.71
N PRO A 320 9.29 -3.66 7.74
CA PRO A 320 8.15 -3.16 6.99
C PRO A 320 6.93 -3.08 7.90
N THR A 321 6.15 -2.00 7.81
CA THR A 321 4.83 -2.01 8.42
C THR A 321 3.89 -2.90 7.65
N HIS A 322 2.88 -3.38 8.35
CA HIS A 322 1.79 -4.13 7.78
C HIS A 322 1.04 -3.33 6.68
N MET A 323 0.53 -4.00 5.63
CA MET A 323 -0.40 -3.36 4.67
C MET A 323 -1.67 -2.86 5.38
N GLY A 324 -2.26 -1.76 4.89
CA GLY A 324 -3.46 -1.13 5.44
C GLY A 324 -4.76 -1.85 5.08
N ALA A 325 -5.88 -1.34 5.62
CA ALA A 325 -7.21 -1.91 5.40
C ALA A 325 -7.60 -1.97 3.92
N TRP A 326 -7.24 -0.94 3.16
CA TRP A 326 -7.59 -0.85 1.74
C TRP A 326 -6.86 -1.91 0.92
N GLU A 327 -5.54 -2.01 1.05
CA GLU A 327 -4.71 -2.98 0.33
C GLU A 327 -5.13 -4.41 0.64
N LYS A 328 -5.34 -4.74 1.92
CA LYS A 328 -5.81 -6.05 2.35
C LYS A 328 -7.19 -6.38 1.77
N ARG A 329 -8.09 -5.40 1.71
CA ARG A 329 -9.41 -5.57 1.09
C ARG A 329 -9.28 -5.81 -0.41
N GLN A 330 -8.43 -5.05 -1.11
CA GLN A 330 -8.20 -5.23 -2.55
C GLN A 330 -7.64 -6.62 -2.84
N LEU A 331 -6.67 -7.09 -2.07
CA LEU A 331 -6.06 -8.41 -2.26
C LEU A 331 -6.92 -9.58 -1.72
N GLY A 332 -8.06 -9.30 -1.09
CA GLY A 332 -8.90 -10.33 -0.45
C GLY A 332 -8.22 -11.01 0.76
N TRP A 333 -7.29 -10.32 1.43
CA TRP A 333 -6.52 -10.81 2.58
C TRP A 333 -7.19 -10.57 3.94
N LEU A 334 -8.47 -10.21 3.90
CA LEU A 334 -9.32 -10.08 5.07
C LEU A 334 -10.19 -11.34 5.20
N ASP A 335 -10.33 -11.84 6.42
CA ASP A 335 -11.26 -12.93 6.73
C ASP A 335 -12.70 -12.38 6.75
N THR A 336 -12.88 -11.11 7.12
CA THR A 336 -14.20 -10.49 7.16
C THR A 336 -14.14 -8.99 6.84
N VAL A 337 -14.96 -8.56 5.88
CA VAL A 337 -15.29 -7.14 5.64
C VAL A 337 -16.75 -6.94 6.05
N ARG A 338 -16.98 -6.35 7.22
CA ARG A 338 -18.34 -6.13 7.72
C ARG A 338 -18.87 -4.80 7.19
N SER A 339 -19.76 -4.86 6.20
CA SER A 339 -20.55 -3.69 5.81
C SER A 339 -21.50 -3.31 6.94
N VAL A 340 -21.41 -2.09 7.43
CA VAL A 340 -22.28 -1.58 8.49
C VAL A 340 -23.64 -1.21 7.89
N PRO A 341 -24.74 -1.84 8.32
CA PRO A 341 -26.07 -1.52 7.80
C PRO A 341 -26.53 -0.15 8.28
N ALA A 342 -27.55 0.41 7.60
CA ALA A 342 -28.25 1.59 8.06
C ALA A 342 -28.90 1.32 9.44
N GLY A 343 -28.61 2.17 10.41
CA GLY A 343 -29.17 2.05 11.75
C GLY A 343 -28.72 3.16 12.68
N GLU A 344 -29.50 3.37 13.73
CA GLU A 344 -29.24 4.39 14.75
C GLU A 344 -28.59 3.75 15.99
N LEU A 345 -27.60 4.42 16.58
CA LEU A 345 -26.94 4.06 17.84
C LEU A 345 -26.49 2.59 17.95
N GLN A 346 -25.84 2.12 16.89
CA GLN A 346 -25.26 0.79 16.80
C GLN A 346 -23.95 0.72 17.58
N GLU A 347 -23.71 -0.42 18.23
CA GLU A 347 -22.46 -0.72 18.90
C GLU A 347 -21.74 -1.87 18.20
N LEU A 348 -20.53 -1.62 17.73
CA LEU A 348 -19.71 -2.57 16.99
C LEU A 348 -18.37 -2.76 17.68
N THR A 349 -17.79 -3.96 17.60
CA THR A 349 -16.44 -4.23 18.10
C THR A 349 -15.53 -4.84 17.04
N LEU A 350 -14.26 -4.45 17.03
CA LEU A 350 -13.23 -4.94 16.14
C LEU A 350 -12.07 -5.55 16.93
N GLY A 351 -11.56 -6.69 16.48
CA GLY A 351 -10.27 -7.21 16.93
C GLY A 351 -9.11 -6.62 16.13
N PRO A 352 -7.86 -6.84 16.57
CA PRO A 352 -6.68 -6.38 15.83
C PRO A 352 -6.61 -7.03 14.44
N VAL A 353 -6.53 -6.23 13.37
CA VAL A 353 -6.55 -6.73 11.99
C VAL A 353 -5.37 -7.66 11.69
N GLN A 354 -4.26 -7.54 12.42
CA GLN A 354 -3.11 -8.45 12.28
C GLN A 354 -3.43 -9.90 12.69
N THR A 355 -4.42 -10.10 13.57
CA THR A 355 -4.78 -11.44 14.08
C THR A 355 -6.13 -11.91 13.55
N VAL A 356 -7.17 -11.08 13.63
CA VAL A 356 -8.54 -11.46 13.24
C VAL A 356 -8.90 -11.09 11.80
N ARG A 357 -8.07 -10.29 11.11
CA ARG A 357 -8.22 -9.92 9.69
C ARG A 357 -9.62 -9.40 9.35
N GLU A 358 -10.16 -8.59 10.27
CA GLU A 358 -11.50 -8.03 10.19
C GLU A 358 -11.42 -6.50 10.10
N ILE A 359 -12.25 -5.92 9.22
CA ILE A 359 -12.48 -4.48 9.15
C ILE A 359 -13.98 -4.17 9.14
N LEU A 360 -14.33 -2.92 9.46
CA LEU A 360 -15.65 -2.37 9.13
C LEU A 360 -15.57 -1.60 7.81
N GLU A 361 -16.61 -1.70 7.01
CA GLU A 361 -16.87 -0.84 5.86
C GLU A 361 -18.14 -0.04 6.14
N ILE A 362 -18.03 1.29 6.21
CA ILE A 362 -19.15 2.19 6.53
C ILE A 362 -19.44 3.05 5.29
N PRO A 363 -20.55 2.83 4.58
CA PRO A 363 -20.93 3.67 3.45
C PRO A 363 -21.17 5.12 3.91
N LEU A 364 -20.55 6.10 3.22
CA LEU A 364 -20.86 7.52 3.40
C LEU A 364 -21.81 8.02 2.31
N GLY A 365 -21.67 7.48 1.09
CA GLY A 365 -22.48 7.79 -0.08
C GLY A 365 -22.30 6.73 -1.17
N GLU A 366 -22.68 7.04 -2.41
CA GLU A 366 -22.61 6.07 -3.52
C GLU A 366 -21.18 5.65 -3.88
N ALA A 367 -20.21 6.56 -3.79
CA ALA A 367 -18.81 6.32 -4.18
C ALA A 367 -17.81 6.52 -3.04
N GLU A 368 -18.29 6.87 -1.84
CA GLU A 368 -17.47 7.19 -0.67
C GLU A 368 -17.80 6.27 0.50
N ARG A 369 -16.77 5.76 1.17
CA ARG A 369 -16.89 4.88 2.34
C ARG A 369 -15.72 5.05 3.29
N LEU A 370 -15.94 4.68 4.55
CA LEU A 370 -14.88 4.52 5.54
C LEU A 370 -14.49 3.05 5.66
N LEU A 371 -13.20 2.75 5.69
CA LEU A 371 -12.69 1.48 6.17
C LEU A 371 -12.11 1.70 7.57
N VAL A 372 -12.52 0.88 8.53
CA VAL A 372 -12.06 0.97 9.92
C VAL A 372 -11.36 -0.31 10.31
N GLU A 373 -10.14 -0.19 10.80
CA GLU A 373 -9.38 -1.29 11.38
C GLU A 373 -8.84 -0.92 12.77
N TYR A 374 -8.56 -1.93 13.58
CA TYR A 374 -7.85 -1.78 14.84
C TYR A 374 -6.45 -2.39 14.69
N ARG A 375 -5.41 -1.62 15.07
CA ARG A 375 -4.01 -2.03 15.00
C ARG A 375 -3.40 -2.09 16.40
N GLN A 376 -2.61 -3.13 16.64
CA GLN A 376 -1.76 -3.25 17.83
C GLN A 376 -0.27 -3.21 17.47
N ARG A 377 0.59 -2.90 18.45
CA ARG A 377 2.06 -2.98 18.30
C ARG A 377 2.57 -4.40 18.51
N ILE A 378 2.18 -5.29 17.60
CA ILE A 378 2.56 -6.71 17.60
C ILE A 378 3.13 -7.10 16.26
N SER A 379 4.01 -8.11 16.24
CA SER A 379 4.53 -8.71 15.00
C SER A 379 5.13 -7.64 14.05
N PHE A 380 4.80 -7.59 12.76
CA PHE A 380 5.27 -6.54 11.85
C PHE A 380 4.70 -5.13 12.13
N GLY A 381 3.80 -4.99 13.11
CA GLY A 381 3.31 -3.71 13.61
C GLY A 381 4.03 -3.19 14.85
N ARG A 382 5.06 -3.89 15.38
CA ARG A 382 5.70 -3.54 16.66
C ARG A 382 6.31 -2.13 16.73
N ASP A 383 6.75 -1.60 15.60
CA ASP A 383 7.39 -0.28 15.52
C ASP A 383 6.40 0.85 15.20
N LEU A 384 5.10 0.54 15.06
CA LEU A 384 4.07 1.55 14.88
C LEU A 384 4.08 2.56 16.03
N PRO A 385 3.75 3.84 15.78
CA PRO A 385 3.92 4.90 16.77
C PRO A 385 2.90 4.75 17.92
N ALA A 386 1.76 4.12 17.66
CA ALA A 386 0.76 3.77 18.67
C ALA A 386 -0.06 2.54 18.25
N GLU A 387 -0.77 1.97 19.23
CA GLU A 387 -1.89 1.06 18.99
C GLU A 387 -3.20 1.87 19.03
N GLY A 388 -4.12 1.61 18.11
CA GLY A 388 -5.31 2.45 17.95
C GLY A 388 -6.16 2.05 16.75
N VAL A 389 -7.26 2.79 16.59
CA VAL A 389 -8.20 2.60 15.47
C VAL A 389 -7.80 3.52 14.32
N LEU A 390 -7.57 2.93 13.16
CA LEU A 390 -7.31 3.68 11.92
C LEU A 390 -8.59 3.74 11.10
N ILE A 391 -8.92 4.94 10.62
CA ILE A 391 -10.08 5.18 9.76
C ILE A 391 -9.59 5.72 8.42
N TYR A 392 -9.73 4.91 7.38
CA TYR A 392 -9.42 5.29 6.01
C TYR A 392 -10.68 5.83 5.35
N ARG A 393 -10.57 6.96 4.67
CA ARG A 393 -11.58 7.42 3.73
C ARG A 393 -11.22 6.93 2.33
N ILE A 394 -12.19 6.27 1.68
CA ILE A 394 -12.09 5.78 0.31
C ILE A 394 -13.05 6.55 -0.58
N ASN A 395 -12.53 7.10 -1.67
CA ASN A 395 -13.31 7.79 -2.70
C ASN A 395 -12.90 7.32 -4.10
N ASP A 396 -13.70 6.44 -4.69
CA ASP A 396 -13.35 5.78 -5.96
C ASP A 396 -13.35 6.76 -7.16
N THR A 397 -13.96 7.94 -7.01
CA THR A 397 -14.00 9.00 -8.05
C THR A 397 -12.71 9.80 -8.17
N ILE A 398 -11.87 9.79 -7.13
CA ILE A 398 -10.60 10.50 -7.11
C ILE A 398 -9.51 9.60 -7.71
N PRO A 399 -8.60 10.11 -8.57
CA PRO A 399 -7.45 9.35 -9.01
C PRO A 399 -6.45 9.11 -7.86
N PHE A 400 -5.63 8.05 -7.92
CA PHE A 400 -4.57 7.82 -6.93
C PHE A 400 -3.50 8.93 -6.89
N ARG A 401 -3.36 9.67 -8.00
CA ARG A 401 -2.45 10.79 -8.16
C ARG A 401 -3.26 12.03 -8.58
N PRO A 402 -3.87 12.75 -7.62
CA PRO A 402 -4.57 14.00 -7.91
C PRO A 402 -3.58 15.10 -8.32
N CYS A 403 -4.05 16.19 -8.91
CA CYS A 403 -3.18 17.30 -9.27
C CYS A 403 -2.56 17.96 -8.03
N THR A 404 -1.36 18.54 -8.17
CA THR A 404 -0.57 19.07 -7.05
C THR A 404 -1.21 20.31 -6.42
N GLU A 405 -1.90 21.12 -7.22
CA GLU A 405 -2.62 22.34 -6.79
C GLU A 405 -4.08 22.08 -6.40
N CYS A 406 -4.56 20.85 -6.55
CA CYS A 406 -5.91 20.46 -6.17
C CYS A 406 -6.06 20.42 -4.64
N ALA A 407 -7.30 20.43 -4.15
CA ALA A 407 -7.57 20.10 -2.75
C ALA A 407 -6.92 18.73 -2.44
N PRO A 408 -6.28 18.56 -1.26
CA PRO A 408 -5.50 17.37 -0.92
C PRO A 408 -6.42 16.20 -0.53
N LEU A 409 -7.30 15.83 -1.45
CA LEU A 409 -8.20 14.68 -1.35
C LEU A 409 -7.63 13.55 -2.20
N TYR A 410 -7.72 12.34 -1.66
CA TYR A 410 -7.10 11.16 -2.25
C TYR A 410 -8.11 10.02 -2.31
N ARG A 411 -7.92 9.13 -3.29
CA ARG A 411 -8.72 7.89 -3.39
C ARG A 411 -8.68 7.08 -2.10
N VAL A 412 -7.53 7.05 -1.44
CA VAL A 412 -7.30 6.39 -0.15
C VAL A 412 -6.55 7.40 0.70
N MET A 413 -7.12 7.81 1.84
CA MET A 413 -6.43 8.63 2.82
C MET A 413 -6.76 8.20 4.24
N LEU A 414 -5.81 8.36 5.16
CA LEU A 414 -6.08 8.20 6.58
C LEU A 414 -6.72 9.48 7.12
N LEU A 415 -7.78 9.33 7.93
CA LEU A 415 -8.33 10.44 8.71
C LEU A 415 -7.53 10.53 10.02
N GLU A 416 -6.70 11.56 10.14
CA GLU A 416 -5.86 11.80 11.32
C GLU A 416 -6.73 12.15 12.54
N ALA A 417 -6.70 11.36 13.61
CA ALA A 417 -7.62 11.51 14.73
C ALA A 417 -7.52 12.86 15.46
N ASP A 418 -6.37 13.53 15.39
CA ASP A 418 -6.13 14.85 15.96
C ASP A 418 -6.46 16.03 15.01
N GLY A 419 -6.81 15.74 13.75
CA GLY A 419 -7.18 16.75 12.74
C GLY A 419 -6.05 17.69 12.33
N ASN A 420 -4.79 17.36 12.62
CA ASN A 420 -3.68 18.29 12.39
C ASN A 420 -3.29 18.42 10.89
N GLY A 421 -3.67 17.43 10.07
CA GLY A 421 -3.47 17.41 8.62
C GLY A 421 -2.02 17.18 8.19
N THR A 422 -1.17 16.58 9.03
CA THR A 422 0.27 16.42 8.75
C THR A 422 0.54 15.40 7.65
N LEU A 423 -0.26 14.36 7.50
CA LEU A 423 -0.10 13.36 6.44
C LEU A 423 -0.39 13.91 5.04
N VAL A 424 -1.23 14.95 4.95
CA VAL A 424 -1.58 15.62 3.69
C VAL A 424 -0.78 16.90 3.45
N ARG A 425 0.30 17.11 4.19
CA ARG A 425 1.27 18.18 4.00
C ARG A 425 2.65 17.63 3.67
N THR A 426 3.41 18.42 2.93
CA THR A 426 4.85 18.18 2.76
C THR A 426 5.60 18.54 4.03
N ALA A 427 6.83 18.04 4.26
CA ALA A 427 7.57 18.38 5.48
C ALA A 427 7.88 19.87 5.57
N LEU A 428 8.05 20.56 4.42
CA LEU A 428 8.18 22.02 4.36
C LEU A 428 6.91 22.76 4.82
N GLU A 429 5.75 22.11 4.70
CA GLU A 429 4.45 22.59 5.17
C GLU A 429 4.13 22.08 6.60
N GLY A 430 5.08 21.43 7.28
CA GLY A 430 4.93 20.85 8.61
C GLY A 430 4.34 19.44 8.63
N GLY A 431 4.36 18.73 7.51
CA GLY A 431 3.95 17.33 7.43
C GLY A 431 4.96 16.35 8.01
N ASN A 432 4.49 15.16 8.36
CA ASN A 432 5.32 14.06 8.87
C ASN A 432 4.87 12.71 8.26
N ARG A 433 5.56 11.61 8.59
CA ARG A 433 5.22 10.25 8.07
C ARG A 433 4.17 9.52 8.90
N GLY A 434 3.58 10.16 9.89
CA GLY A 434 2.58 9.61 10.79
C GLY A 434 3.07 9.50 12.22
N GLU A 435 2.16 9.72 13.15
CA GLU A 435 2.44 9.90 14.57
C GLU A 435 1.32 9.30 15.44
N PRO A 436 1.50 9.19 16.77
CA PRO A 436 0.47 8.62 17.64
C PRO A 436 -0.90 9.32 17.53
N GLY A 437 -0.91 10.62 17.20
CA GLY A 437 -2.10 11.45 17.03
C GLY A 437 -2.99 11.05 15.85
N ASP A 438 -2.45 10.33 14.85
CA ASP A 438 -3.23 9.90 13.69
C ASP A 438 -4.29 8.86 14.05
N ALA A 439 -4.03 8.05 15.07
CA ALA A 439 -4.87 6.91 15.43
C ALA A 439 -5.90 7.28 16.50
N PHE A 440 -7.16 6.89 16.26
CA PHE A 440 -8.23 7.10 17.23
C PHE A 440 -8.05 6.19 18.45
N ALA A 441 -8.58 6.65 19.59
CA ALA A 441 -8.52 5.99 20.88
C ALA A 441 -7.13 5.93 21.55
N VAL A 442 -6.13 6.65 21.02
CA VAL A 442 -4.80 6.80 21.64
C VAL A 442 -4.83 7.77 22.81
N PHE A 443 -5.39 8.97 22.63
CA PHE A 443 -5.42 10.05 23.64
C PHE A 443 -6.79 10.21 24.33
N GLY A 444 -7.54 9.12 24.45
CA GLY A 444 -8.89 9.09 25.03
C GLY A 444 -9.96 8.75 23.98
N GLN A 445 -11.24 8.91 24.34
CA GLN A 445 -12.34 8.53 23.46
C GLN A 445 -12.33 9.36 22.16
N GLY A 446 -12.18 8.68 21.02
CA GLY A 446 -12.26 9.29 19.70
C GLY A 446 -13.70 9.55 19.25
N LYS A 447 -13.88 10.47 18.29
CA LYS A 447 -15.17 10.79 17.65
C LYS A 447 -14.95 11.19 16.20
N LEU A 448 -15.92 10.90 15.33
CA LEU A 448 -15.90 11.32 13.94
C LEU A 448 -17.33 11.59 13.46
N THR A 449 -17.67 12.85 13.19
CA THR A 449 -19.02 13.29 12.80
C THR A 449 -18.94 14.34 11.70
N ALA A 450 -20.09 14.84 11.23
CA ALA A 450 -20.11 15.90 10.21
C ALA A 450 -19.57 17.26 10.71
N VAL A 451 -19.28 17.42 12.01
CA VAL A 451 -18.78 18.68 12.60
C VAL A 451 -17.46 18.54 13.35
N THR A 452 -16.87 17.35 13.38
CA THR A 452 -15.49 17.17 13.85
C THR A 452 -14.51 17.53 12.72
N ASP A 453 -13.24 17.72 13.08
CA ASP A 453 -12.14 17.75 12.14
C ASP A 453 -11.14 16.66 12.54
N PRO A 454 -10.96 15.59 11.74
CA PRO A 454 -11.59 15.32 10.44
C PRO A 454 -13.11 15.04 10.56
N SER A 455 -13.83 15.07 9.43
CA SER A 455 -15.30 14.95 9.40
C SER A 455 -15.80 13.74 8.60
N THR A 456 -17.09 13.41 8.77
CA THR A 456 -17.82 12.44 7.93
C THR A 456 -18.54 13.07 6.73
N ARG A 457 -18.34 14.37 6.44
CA ARG A 457 -18.93 15.02 5.24
C ARG A 457 -18.42 14.40 3.96
N LEU A 458 -19.20 14.41 2.88
CA LEU A 458 -18.76 13.91 1.58
C LEU A 458 -17.72 14.84 0.94
N ASP A 459 -16.80 14.27 0.17
CA ASP A 459 -15.79 15.02 -0.60
C ASP A 459 -16.43 15.74 -1.79
N ALA A 460 -17.33 15.05 -2.50
CA ALA A 460 -18.08 15.64 -3.61
C ALA A 460 -19.02 16.75 -3.09
N GLY A 461 -18.77 17.98 -3.53
CA GLY A 461 -19.59 19.14 -3.19
C GLY A 461 -19.21 19.87 -1.90
N LEU A 462 -18.05 19.59 -1.27
CA LEU A 462 -17.48 20.30 -0.11
C LEU A 462 -18.57 20.90 0.82
N GLY A 463 -19.51 20.07 1.30
CA GLY A 463 -20.67 20.61 2.00
C GLY A 463 -21.75 19.62 2.40
N ASP A 464 -22.02 18.58 1.60
CA ASP A 464 -23.10 17.66 1.89
C ASP A 464 -22.77 16.71 3.04
N GLU A 465 -23.64 16.71 4.06
CA GLU A 465 -23.48 15.90 5.26
C GLU A 465 -23.86 14.44 4.96
N SER A 466 -23.03 13.47 5.37
CA SER A 466 -23.46 12.07 5.42
C SER A 466 -24.37 11.83 6.64
N ASP A 467 -25.12 10.73 6.62
CA ASP A 467 -25.89 10.27 7.77
C ASP A 467 -25.02 9.54 8.82
N VAL A 468 -23.70 9.50 8.59
CA VAL A 468 -22.76 8.78 9.45
C VAL A 468 -22.25 9.68 10.56
N SER A 469 -22.35 9.18 11.79
CA SER A 469 -21.77 9.81 12.98
C SER A 469 -21.24 8.74 13.93
N ILE A 470 -19.95 8.77 14.22
CA ILE A 470 -19.27 7.91 15.18
C ILE A 470 -19.10 8.72 16.48
N TYR A 471 -19.94 8.41 17.47
CA TYR A 471 -20.03 9.15 18.73
C TYR A 471 -18.95 8.77 19.74
N GLY A 472 -18.34 7.60 19.58
CA GLY A 472 -17.33 7.10 20.48
C GLY A 472 -16.52 5.99 19.85
N ILE A 473 -15.20 6.11 19.97
CA ILE A 473 -14.21 5.10 19.63
C ILE A 473 -13.37 4.90 20.88
N THR A 474 -13.42 3.70 21.45
CA THR A 474 -12.67 3.33 22.67
C THR A 474 -11.94 2.01 22.45
N LEU A 475 -10.87 1.78 23.23
CA LEU A 475 -10.23 0.48 23.34
C LEU A 475 -10.61 -0.16 24.67
N GLU A 476 -11.22 -1.35 24.63
CA GLU A 476 -11.72 -2.08 25.80
C GLU A 476 -11.37 -3.56 25.65
N GLY A 477 -10.60 -4.11 26.60
CA GLY A 477 -10.27 -5.54 26.62
C GLY A 477 -9.50 -6.04 25.38
N GLY A 478 -8.62 -5.23 24.80
CA GLY A 478 -7.87 -5.58 23.58
C GLY A 478 -8.74 -5.61 22.31
N ARG A 479 -9.87 -4.91 22.33
CA ARG A 479 -10.76 -4.71 21.18
C ARG A 479 -11.08 -3.23 21.03
N ALA A 480 -11.30 -2.80 19.80
CA ALA A 480 -11.88 -1.50 19.54
C ALA A 480 -13.40 -1.59 19.65
N ARG A 481 -14.02 -0.63 20.32
CA ARG A 481 -15.48 -0.47 20.44
C ARG A 481 -15.88 0.84 19.77
N LEU A 482 -16.85 0.77 18.86
CA LEU A 482 -17.39 1.90 18.13
C LEU A 482 -18.88 2.04 18.41
N VAL A 483 -19.32 3.24 18.77
CA VAL A 483 -20.73 3.61 18.90
C VAL A 483 -21.07 4.60 17.81
N LEU A 484 -21.97 4.25 16.89
CA LEU A 484 -22.24 5.03 15.69
C LEU A 484 -23.69 4.97 15.21
N SER A 485 -24.08 5.96 14.42
CA SER A 485 -25.28 5.94 13.57
C SER A 485 -24.88 6.07 12.11
N THR A 486 -25.63 5.40 11.24
CA THR A 486 -25.47 5.41 9.77
C THR A 486 -26.80 5.70 9.07
N ALA A 487 -27.79 6.19 9.82
CA ALA A 487 -29.11 6.55 9.34
C ALA A 487 -29.55 7.88 9.97
N PRO A 488 -30.43 8.65 9.30
CA PRO A 488 -31.03 9.84 9.88
C PRO A 488 -31.77 9.52 11.16
N ILE A 489 -31.67 10.40 12.15
CA ILE A 489 -32.44 10.28 13.39
C ILE A 489 -33.91 10.60 13.09
N SER A 490 -34.81 9.68 13.39
CA SER A 490 -36.24 9.90 13.17
C SER A 490 -36.82 11.11 13.93
N LEU A 491 -37.81 11.77 13.32
CA LEU A 491 -38.47 12.96 13.90
C LEU A 491 -39.04 12.69 15.29
N THR A 492 -39.59 11.50 15.52
CA THR A 492 -40.13 11.09 16.82
C THR A 492 -39.05 11.10 17.90
N ARG A 493 -37.84 10.60 17.60
CA ARG A 493 -36.73 10.62 18.55
C ARG A 493 -36.21 12.03 18.80
N LEU A 494 -36.11 12.86 17.76
CA LEU A 494 -35.73 14.27 17.89
C LEU A 494 -36.71 15.05 18.79
N LEU A 495 -38.02 14.78 18.68
CA LEU A 495 -39.03 15.43 19.51
C LEU A 495 -39.09 14.89 20.95
N GLY A 496 -38.66 13.64 21.19
CA GLY A 496 -38.79 12.95 22.48
C GLY A 496 -38.32 13.77 23.70
N PRO A 497 -37.08 14.29 23.71
CA PRO A 497 -36.58 15.11 24.83
C PRO A 497 -37.37 16.41 25.08
N LEU A 498 -38.11 16.92 24.09
CA LEU A 498 -38.89 18.16 24.16
C LEU A 498 -40.33 17.94 24.62
N LEU A 499 -40.87 16.73 24.43
CA LEU A 499 -42.27 16.39 24.69
C LEU A 499 -42.49 15.69 26.04
N LEU A 500 -41.45 15.53 26.88
CA LEU A 500 -41.50 14.84 28.18
C LEU A 500 -42.01 13.39 28.12
N ASP A 501 -41.95 12.76 26.95
CA ASP A 501 -42.42 11.39 26.75
C ASP A 501 -41.25 10.41 26.89
N GLY A 502 -41.41 9.40 27.75
CA GLY A 502 -40.31 8.53 28.21
C GLY A 502 -39.90 7.43 27.21
N ALA A 503 -40.67 7.24 26.14
CA ALA A 503 -40.39 6.22 25.14
C ALA A 503 -39.59 6.80 23.96
N ASN A 504 -38.48 6.14 23.59
CA ASN A 504 -37.65 6.45 22.42
C ASN A 504 -36.96 7.84 22.44
N GLN A 505 -36.42 8.28 23.58
CA GLN A 505 -35.62 9.50 23.64
C GLN A 505 -34.22 9.36 23.02
N LEU A 506 -33.63 10.49 22.64
CA LEU A 506 -32.21 10.59 22.30
C LEU A 506 -31.34 10.22 23.50
N SER A 507 -30.29 9.45 23.29
CA SER A 507 -29.25 9.23 24.29
C SER A 507 -28.52 10.55 24.62
N LYS A 508 -27.86 10.61 25.78
CA LYS A 508 -27.04 11.79 26.13
C LYS A 508 -25.94 12.08 25.10
N LEU A 509 -25.41 11.04 24.46
CA LEU A 509 -24.39 11.15 23.39
C LEU A 509 -24.99 11.81 22.13
N GLU A 510 -26.16 11.34 21.69
CA GLU A 510 -26.86 11.93 20.54
C GLU A 510 -27.29 13.38 20.82
N GLN A 511 -27.83 13.67 22.02
CA GLN A 511 -28.21 15.03 22.43
C GLN A 511 -27.01 15.98 22.38
N LYS A 512 -25.87 15.56 22.95
CA LYS A 512 -24.62 16.34 22.92
C LYS A 512 -24.13 16.56 21.49
N CYS A 513 -24.13 15.53 20.66
CA CYS A 513 -23.71 15.65 19.26
C CYS A 513 -24.63 16.56 18.45
N LEU A 514 -25.95 16.51 18.68
CA LEU A 514 -26.90 17.38 18.02
C LEU A 514 -26.73 18.83 18.46
N ASP A 515 -26.55 19.11 19.75
CA ASP A 515 -26.24 20.46 20.26
C ASP A 515 -24.93 21.00 19.65
N GLU A 516 -23.84 20.21 19.69
CA GLU A 516 -22.55 20.56 19.08
C GLU A 516 -22.67 20.88 17.57
N ARG A 517 -23.55 20.17 16.86
CA ARG A 517 -23.80 20.38 15.42
C ARG A 517 -24.73 21.56 15.12
N ASN A 518 -25.49 22.05 16.08
CA ASN A 518 -26.62 22.93 15.84
C ASN A 518 -26.41 24.30 16.48
N ASN A 519 -26.98 24.58 17.65
CA ASN A 519 -26.94 25.92 18.24
C ASN A 519 -25.84 26.09 19.31
N GLN A 520 -25.15 25.00 19.69
CA GLN A 520 -24.01 24.96 20.60
C GLN A 520 -24.26 25.65 21.95
N ASN A 521 -25.48 25.54 22.47
CA ASN A 521 -25.87 26.19 23.72
C ASN A 521 -25.73 25.27 24.96
N THR A 522 -25.05 24.13 24.80
CA THR A 522 -24.71 23.12 25.81
C THR A 522 -25.85 22.18 26.21
N ARG A 523 -27.01 22.31 25.55
CA ARG A 523 -28.18 21.46 25.79
C ARG A 523 -28.94 21.24 24.50
N TYR A 524 -29.50 20.03 24.34
CA TYR A 524 -30.45 19.82 23.26
C TYR A 524 -31.79 20.50 23.57
N ASP A 525 -32.19 21.47 22.77
CA ASP A 525 -33.47 22.17 22.88
C ASP A 525 -34.16 22.44 21.53
N VAL A 526 -35.24 23.23 21.54
CA VAL A 526 -36.05 23.53 20.36
C VAL A 526 -35.22 24.23 19.27
N GLY A 527 -34.19 24.98 19.64
CA GLY A 527 -33.27 25.60 18.70
C GLY A 527 -32.51 24.55 17.88
N ASP A 528 -32.08 23.47 18.53
CA ASP A 528 -31.38 22.36 17.86
C ASP A 528 -32.31 21.62 16.90
N LEU A 529 -33.52 21.30 17.34
CA LEU A 529 -34.52 20.69 16.47
C LEU A 529 -34.78 21.57 15.24
N ARG A 530 -34.97 22.87 15.43
CA ARG A 530 -35.22 23.81 14.32
C ARG A 530 -34.05 23.81 13.33
N ALA A 531 -32.82 23.92 13.83
CA ALA A 531 -31.62 23.92 13.00
C ALA A 531 -31.40 22.58 12.27
N TYR A 532 -31.74 21.45 12.91
CA TYR A 532 -31.71 20.13 12.28
C TYR A 532 -32.72 20.05 11.13
N LEU A 533 -33.98 20.42 11.38
CA LEU A 533 -35.05 20.38 10.38
C LEU A 533 -34.77 21.30 9.19
N GLN A 534 -34.22 22.49 9.43
CA GLN A 534 -33.86 23.41 8.34
C GLN A 534 -32.81 22.83 7.38
N ARG A 535 -31.86 22.03 7.89
CA ARG A 535 -30.85 21.36 7.06
C ARG A 535 -31.37 20.16 6.30
N HIS A 536 -32.37 19.47 6.84
CA HIS A 536 -32.91 18.23 6.26
C HIS A 536 -34.24 18.44 5.53
N ALA A 537 -34.75 19.68 5.43
CA ALA A 537 -36.04 19.97 4.79
C ALA A 537 -36.11 19.65 3.28
N ASN A 538 -34.96 19.41 2.63
CA ASN A 538 -34.83 19.16 1.19
C ASN A 538 -34.30 17.76 0.84
N ARG A 539 -34.16 16.87 1.85
CA ARG A 539 -33.80 15.45 1.68
C ARG A 539 -35.04 14.61 1.94
#